data_AF-A0A158KW00-F1
#
_entry.id   AF-A0A158KW00-F1
#
_cell.length_a   1.000
_cell.length_b   1.000
_cell.length_c   1.000
_cell.angle_alpha   90.00
_cell.angle_beta   90.00
_cell.angle_gamma   90.00
#
_symmetry.space_group_name_H-M   'P 1'
#
loop_
_entity.id
_entity.type
_entity.pdbx_description
1 polymer ?
#
loop_
_entity_poly.entity_id
_entity_poly.type
_entity_poly.pdbx_seq_one_letter_code
_entity_poly.pdbx_strand_id
1 'polypeptide(L)'
;MWIDNWQRMLPYIVANRGLASDALSHAIERFLRDPQRLLAIEREFSTGDPIVVRTAVFGLLYSGRVCAQALRTEALSLLTEFVAAEPVP
;
A
#
# COMPACT_ATOMS: atom_id res chain seq x y z
N MET A 1 7.52 15.91 3.96
CA MET A 1 7.50 14.55 3.36
C MET A 1 6.51 13.64 4.05
N TRP A 2 6.73 13.25 5.32
CA TRP A 2 5.84 12.30 6.01
C TRP A 2 4.37 12.75 6.08
N ILE A 3 4.10 13.97 6.55
CA ILE A 3 2.73 14.53 6.62
C ILE A 3 2.12 14.65 5.21
N ASP A 4 2.88 15.14 4.23
CA ASP A 4 2.40 15.30 2.85
C ASP A 4 2.04 13.96 2.20
N ASN A 5 2.82 12.91 2.48
CA ASN A 5 2.54 11.56 2.01
C ASN A 5 1.25 11.02 2.63
N TRP A 6 1.04 11.22 3.93
CA TRP A 6 -0.23 10.85 4.57
C TRP A 6 -1.41 11.60 3.96
N GLN A 7 -1.30 12.92 3.77
CA GLN A 7 -2.35 13.71 3.12
C GLN A 7 -2.70 13.18 1.72
N ARG A 8 -1.71 12.73 0.94
CA ARG A 8 -1.91 12.11 -0.37
C ARG A 8 -2.56 10.72 -0.29
N MET A 9 -2.31 9.96 0.78
CA MET A 9 -2.88 8.62 0.99
C MET A 9 -4.28 8.65 1.62
N LEU A 10 -4.62 9.69 2.40
CA LEU A 10 -5.88 9.78 3.14
C LEU A 10 -7.14 9.54 2.31
N PRO A 11 -7.28 10.06 1.06
CA PRO A 11 -8.45 9.76 0.24
C PRO A 11 -8.66 8.26 -0.01
N TYR A 12 -7.56 7.51 -0.19
CA TYR A 12 -7.61 6.07 -0.38
C TYR A 12 -7.99 5.32 0.90
N ILE A 13 -7.56 5.83 2.06
CA ILE A 13 -7.82 5.19 3.36
C ILE A 13 -9.24 5.46 3.86
N VAL A 14 -9.75 6.68 3.64
CA VAL A 14 -11.03 7.11 4.22
C VAL A 14 -12.16 7.01 3.21
N ALA A 15 -12.05 7.69 2.07
CA ALA A 15 -13.12 7.76 1.09
C ALA A 15 -13.26 6.46 0.29
N ASN A 16 -12.14 5.80 -0.01
CA ASN A 16 -12.12 4.59 -0.84
C ASN A 16 -12.14 3.28 -0.04
N ARG A 17 -12.28 3.31 1.29
CA ARG A 17 -12.08 2.14 2.17
C ARG A 17 -12.85 0.86 1.78
N GLY A 18 -13.96 0.99 1.05
CA GLY A 18 -14.80 -0.12 0.59
C GLY A 18 -14.47 -0.63 -0.83
N LEU A 19 -13.52 -0.02 -1.53
CA LEU A 19 -13.15 -0.43 -2.89
C LEU A 19 -12.26 -1.68 -2.91
N ALA A 20 -11.41 -1.83 -1.89
CA ALA A 20 -10.53 -3.00 -1.77
C ALA A 20 -11.26 -4.14 -1.05
N SER A 21 -11.32 -5.31 -1.69
CA SER A 21 -11.81 -6.52 -1.03
C SER A 21 -10.77 -7.09 -0.07
N ASP A 22 -11.22 -7.81 0.96
CA ASP A 22 -10.30 -8.50 1.87
C ASP A 22 -9.41 -9.51 1.14
N ALA A 23 -9.95 -10.18 0.11
CA ALA A 23 -9.19 -11.11 -0.72
C ALA A 23 -8.03 -10.41 -1.45
N LEU A 24 -8.26 -9.21 -1.99
CA LEU A 24 -7.20 -8.42 -2.64
C LEU A 24 -6.15 -7.98 -1.63
N SER A 25 -6.57 -7.48 -0.46
CA SER A 25 -5.65 -7.06 0.61
C SER A 25 -4.74 -8.20 1.07
N HIS A 26 -5.29 -9.40 1.27
CA HIS A 26 -4.48 -10.58 1.63
C HIS A 26 -3.54 -11.03 0.50
N ALA A 27 -3.98 -10.95 -0.75
CA ALA A 27 -3.14 -11.29 -1.89
C ALA A 27 -1.94 -10.34 -2.02
N ILE A 28 -2.17 -9.03 -1.85
CA ILE A 28 -1.12 -8.00 -1.85
C ILE A 28 -0.18 -8.20 -0.65
N GLU A 29 -0.68 -8.39 0.56
CA GLU A 29 0.17 -8.64 1.73
C GLU A 29 1.08 -9.86 1.52
N ARG A 30 0.56 -10.94 0.92
CA ARG A 30 1.36 -12.13 0.58
C ARG A 30 2.42 -11.83 -0.48
N PHE A 31 2.10 -10.99 -1.47
CA PHE A 31 3.05 -10.55 -2.50
C PHE A 31 4.16 -9.67 -1.90
N LEU A 32 3.85 -8.94 -0.84
CA LEU A 32 4.79 -8.08 -0.09
C LEU A 32 5.66 -8.82 0.94
N ARG A 33 5.71 -10.16 0.91
CA ARG A 33 6.68 -10.93 1.72
C ARG A 33 8.12 -10.53 1.41
N ASP A 34 8.38 -10.15 0.17
CA ASP A 34 9.60 -9.47 -0.25
C ASP A 34 9.30 -8.00 -0.54
N PRO A 35 10.26 -7.06 -0.39
CA PRO A 35 10.04 -5.66 -0.73
C PRO A 35 9.63 -5.47 -2.20
N GLN A 36 8.53 -4.78 -2.44
CA GLN A 36 8.03 -4.47 -3.78
C GLN A 36 7.76 -2.98 -3.95
N ARG A 37 8.07 -2.46 -5.14
CA ARG A 37 7.72 -1.08 -5.52
C ARG A 37 6.24 -0.96 -5.82
N LEU A 38 5.65 0.19 -5.53
CA LEU A 38 4.25 0.47 -5.83
C LEU A 38 3.87 0.15 -7.29
N LEU A 39 4.75 0.48 -8.25
CA LEU A 39 4.54 0.13 -9.66
C LEU A 39 4.43 -1.39 -9.91
N ALA A 40 5.23 -2.19 -9.21
CA ALA A 40 5.20 -3.65 -9.36
C ALA A 40 3.90 -4.22 -8.80
N ILE A 41 3.45 -3.70 -7.65
CA ILE A 41 2.15 -4.07 -7.06
C ILE A 41 1.00 -3.69 -8.00
N GLU A 42 1.00 -2.46 -8.51
CA GLU A 42 -0.01 -2.00 -9.46
C GLU A 42 -0.07 -2.88 -10.70
N ARG A 43 1.08 -3.32 -11.23
CA ARG A 43 1.16 -4.20 -12.41
C ARG A 43 0.71 -5.62 -12.13
N GLU A 44 1.13 -6.21 -11.02
CA GLU A 44 0.75 -7.57 -10.64
C GLU A 44 -0.77 -7.70 -10.45
N PHE A 45 -1.38 -6.70 -9.80
CA PHE A 45 -2.81 -6.67 -9.52
C PHE A 45 -3.59 -5.80 -10.52
N SER A 46 -2.98 -5.46 -11.67
CA SER A 46 -3.50 -4.54 -12.70
C SER A 46 -4.73 -5.01 -13.45
N THR A 47 -5.23 -6.22 -13.17
CA THR A 47 -6.56 -6.64 -13.63
C THR A 47 -7.69 -5.74 -13.08
N GLY A 48 -7.39 -4.83 -12.14
CA GLY A 48 -8.30 -3.78 -11.65
C GLY A 48 -7.77 -2.35 -11.81
N ASP A 49 -8.62 -1.38 -11.50
CA ASP A 49 -8.29 0.05 -11.43
C ASP A 49 -7.14 0.30 -10.42
N PRO A 50 -6.06 1.02 -10.78
CA PRO A 50 -4.96 1.36 -9.87
C PRO A 50 -5.43 2.01 -8.55
N ILE A 51 -6.58 2.70 -8.56
CA ILE A 51 -7.19 3.26 -7.36
C ILE A 51 -7.52 2.15 -6.35
N VAL A 52 -8.04 1.01 -6.81
CA VAL A 52 -8.40 -0.13 -5.96
C VAL A 52 -7.14 -0.77 -5.36
N VAL A 53 -6.09 -0.95 -6.16
CA VAL A 53 -4.81 -1.51 -5.69
C VAL A 53 -4.17 -0.58 -4.65
N ARG A 54 -4.11 0.73 -4.94
CA ARG A 54 -3.60 1.74 -3.99
C ARG A 54 -4.42 1.81 -2.70
N THR A 55 -5.73 1.68 -2.81
CA THR A 55 -6.64 1.60 -1.66
C THR A 55 -6.26 0.43 -0.75
N ALA A 56 -6.03 -0.75 -1.32
CA ALA A 56 -5.59 -1.92 -0.55
C ALA A 56 -4.20 -1.71 0.07
N VAL A 57 -3.22 -1.27 -0.70
CA VAL A 57 -1.83 -1.04 -0.22
C VAL A 57 -1.80 -0.02 0.92
N PHE A 58 -2.47 1.13 0.76
CA PHE A 58 -2.47 2.19 1.76
C PHE A 58 -3.34 1.83 2.97
N GLY A 59 -4.40 1.04 2.79
CA GLY A 59 -5.16 0.46 3.90
C GLY A 59 -4.30 -0.49 4.75
N LEU A 60 -3.50 -1.35 4.12
CA LEU A 60 -2.56 -2.23 4.81
C LEU A 60 -1.50 -1.44 5.57
N LEU A 61 -0.92 -0.40 4.95
CA LEU A 61 0.02 0.52 5.60
C LEU A 61 -0.61 1.20 6.82
N TYR A 62 -1.84 1.71 6.68
CA TYR A 62 -2.57 2.35 7.77
C TYR A 62 -2.85 1.38 8.93
N SER A 63 -3.16 0.12 8.63
CA SER A 63 -3.38 -0.92 9.64
C SER A 63 -2.10 -1.46 10.29
N GLY A 64 -0.92 -1.05 9.83
CA GLY A 64 0.37 -1.53 10.32
C GLY A 64 0.78 -2.92 9.80
N ARG A 65 0.01 -3.51 8.88
CA ARG A 65 0.31 -4.82 8.25
C ARG A 65 1.40 -4.74 7.18
N VAL A 66 1.64 -3.54 6.66
CA VAL A 66 2.67 -3.25 5.66
C VAL A 66 3.44 -2.02 6.12
N CYS A 67 4.72 -1.97 5.76
CA CYS A 67 5.64 -0.88 6.06
C CYS A 67 6.21 -0.28 4.77
N ALA A 68 6.51 1.02 4.79
CA ALA A 68 7.24 1.72 3.73
C ALA A 68 8.13 2.81 4.35
N GLN A 69 9.37 2.44 4.72
CA GLN A 69 10.27 3.33 5.46
C GLN A 69 10.61 4.61 4.70
N ALA A 70 10.77 4.52 3.38
CA ALA A 70 11.11 5.63 2.50
C ALA A 70 10.10 6.79 2.59
N LEU A 71 8.83 6.54 2.95
CA LEU A 71 7.83 7.60 3.09
C LEU A 71 8.15 8.62 4.18
N ARG A 72 9.03 8.29 5.14
CA ARG A 72 9.45 9.24 6.19
C ARG A 72 10.34 10.36 5.63
N THR A 73 11.14 10.06 4.61
CA THR A 73 12.20 10.92 4.09
C THR A 73 11.98 11.33 2.63
N GLU A 74 11.22 10.56 1.86
CA GLU A 74 11.01 10.74 0.42
C GLU A 74 9.54 10.94 0.07
N ALA A 75 9.28 11.44 -1.14
CA ALA A 75 7.90 11.60 -1.62
C ALA A 75 7.33 10.24 -2.03
N LEU A 76 6.05 10.01 -1.73
CA LEU A 76 5.30 8.89 -2.30
C LEU A 76 5.41 8.94 -3.83
N SER A 77 5.86 7.84 -4.41
CA SER A 77 6.00 7.65 -5.85
C SER A 77 5.76 6.20 -6.23
N LEU A 78 5.73 5.94 -7.53
CA LEU A 78 5.67 4.58 -8.08
C LEU A 78 6.91 3.73 -7.74
N LEU A 79 8.00 4.35 -7.30
CA LEU A 79 9.23 3.69 -6.87
C LEU A 79 9.28 3.44 -5.36
N THR A 80 8.32 3.95 -4.58
CA THR A 80 8.25 3.70 -3.15
C THR A 80 8.09 2.20 -2.90
N GLU A 81 8.97 1.67 -2.06
CA GLU A 81 8.98 0.26 -1.67
C GLU A 81 8.10 0.01 -0.45
N PHE A 82 7.34 -1.08 -0.53
CA PHE A 82 6.47 -1.60 0.51
C PHE A 82 6.90 -3.03 0.84
N VAL A 83 6.78 -3.40 2.11
CA VAL A 83 7.08 -4.75 2.59
C VAL A 83 6.09 -5.11 3.70
N ALA A 84 5.68 -6.37 3.79
CA ALA A 84 4.84 -6.86 4.88
C ALA A 84 5.54 -6.61 6.22
N ALA A 85 4.79 -6.20 7.23
CA ALA A 85 5.29 -6.14 8.59
C ALA A 85 5.54 -7.57 9.09
N GLU A 86 6.65 -7.82 9.76
CA GLU A 86 6.86 -9.11 10.43
C GLU A 86 5.74 -9.33 11.45
N PRO A 87 5.16 -10.54 11.52
CA PRO A 87 4.25 -10.87 12.61
C PRO A 87 5.02 -10.71 13.92
N VAL A 88 4.51 -9.86 14.81
CA VAL A 88 5.02 -9.77 16.17
C VAL A 88 4.78 -11.15 16.83
N PRO A 89 5.83 -11.83 17.36
CA PRO A 89 5.71 -13.16 17.95
C PRO A 89 4.86 -13.18 19.22
#